data_AF-A0AAJ1RN98-F1
#
_entry.id   AF-A0AAJ1RN98-F1
#
_cell.length_a   1.000
_cell.length_b   1.000
_cell.length_c   1.000
_cell.angle_alpha   90.00
_cell.angle_beta   90.00
_cell.angle_gamma   90.00
#
_symmetry.space_group_name_H-M   'P 1'
#
loop_
_entity.id
_entity.type
_entity.pdbx_description
1 polymer ?
#
loop_
_entity_poly.entity_id
_entity_poly.type
_entity_poly.pdbx_seq_one_letter_code
_entity_poly.pdbx_strand_id
1 'polypeptide(L)'
;MVIIVVTATGAIFFIKGTTTASSDERTAIVLNAAERAYVLKEMRGLLEAIEAITLGISQDDMKAVSLASREVGMGATRSGNEPMTLIVKLPLEFKTLGMSVHRSFDELALEADTMRDGSIILGKLGAILNTCITCHASYKFVD
;
A
#
# COMPACT_ATOMS: atom_id res chain seq x y z
N MET A 1 28.40 -27.58 -1.72
CA MET A 1 27.10 -26.94 -1.43
C MET A 1 27.27 -26.12 -0.18
N VAL A 2 27.28 -24.79 -0.28
CA VAL A 2 27.38 -23.90 0.90
C VAL A 2 25.97 -23.72 1.45
N ILE A 3 25.69 -24.32 2.60
CA ILE A 3 24.44 -24.14 3.31
C ILE A 3 24.52 -22.78 4.01
N ILE A 4 23.81 -21.78 3.49
CA ILE A 4 23.65 -20.49 4.17
C ILE A 4 22.72 -20.74 5.35
N VAL A 5 23.30 -20.93 6.53
CA VAL A 5 22.55 -20.86 7.80
C VAL A 5 22.20 -19.40 8.00
N VAL A 6 21.04 -18.99 7.51
CA VAL A 6 20.39 -17.75 7.96
C VAL A 6 20.08 -17.98 9.43
N THR A 7 20.95 -17.47 10.30
CA THR A 7 20.74 -17.49 11.75
C THR A 7 19.41 -16.82 12.06
N ALA A 8 18.62 -17.38 12.97
CA ALA A 8 17.27 -16.91 13.30
C ALA A 8 17.17 -15.38 13.52
N THR A 9 18.28 -14.75 13.95
CA THR A 9 18.44 -13.31 14.06
C THR A 9 18.21 -12.56 12.74
N GLY A 10 18.79 -13.01 11.62
CA GLY A 10 18.62 -12.37 10.31
C GLY A 10 17.17 -12.42 9.80
N ALA A 11 16.47 -13.53 10.07
CA ALA A 11 15.05 -13.67 9.75
C ALA A 11 14.17 -12.73 10.59
N ILE A 12 14.47 -12.56 11.88
CA ILE A 12 13.73 -11.64 12.77
C ILE A 12 13.90 -10.18 12.34
N PHE A 13 15.11 -9.76 11.94
CA PHE A 13 15.34 -8.40 11.43
C PHE A 13 14.56 -8.10 10.15
N PHE A 14 14.47 -9.04 9.22
CA PHE A 14 13.70 -8.85 7.99
C PHE A 14 12.18 -8.80 8.23
N ILE A 15 11.68 -9.56 9.21
CA ILE A 15 10.26 -9.57 9.59
C ILE A 15 9.88 -8.26 10.29
N LYS A 16 10.67 -7.81 11.27
CA LYS A 16 10.35 -6.63 12.08
C LYS A 16 10.73 -5.29 11.45
N GLY A 17 11.64 -5.28 10.47
CA GLY A 17 12.18 -4.06 9.89
C GLY A 17 12.96 -3.21 10.91
N THR A 18 13.19 -1.94 10.58
CA THR A 18 13.83 -0.96 11.47
C THR A 18 12.76 -0.19 12.22
N THR A 19 12.43 -0.63 13.43
CA THR A 19 11.30 -0.13 14.21
C THR A 19 11.68 0.21 15.66
N THR A 20 10.89 1.08 16.29
CA THR A 20 10.97 1.42 17.71
C THR A 20 9.58 1.39 18.34
N ALA A 21 9.53 1.28 19.67
CA ALA A 21 8.27 1.33 20.43
C ALA A 21 7.65 2.74 20.31
N SER A 22 6.31 2.80 20.27
CA SER A 22 5.58 4.06 20.35
C SER A 22 4.66 4.13 21.56
N SER A 23 4.34 5.35 21.99
CA SER A 23 3.44 5.63 23.11
C SER A 23 1.95 5.44 22.78
N ASP A 24 1.61 5.29 21.50
CA ASP A 24 0.24 5.12 21.00
C ASP A 24 -0.03 3.71 20.45
N GLU A 25 0.71 2.72 20.96
CA GLU A 25 0.58 1.28 20.63
C GLU A 25 0.96 0.88 19.20
N ARG A 26 1.22 1.86 18.31
CA ARG A 26 1.68 1.60 16.95
C ARG A 26 3.16 1.24 16.91
N THR A 27 3.53 0.46 15.90
CA THR A 27 4.92 0.21 15.54
C THR A 27 5.48 1.44 14.81
N ALA A 28 6.46 2.11 15.40
CA ALA A 28 7.09 3.27 14.78
C ALA A 28 8.25 2.83 13.86
N ILE A 29 8.09 3.04 12.57
CA ILE A 29 9.09 2.72 11.55
C ILE A 29 10.08 3.89 11.45
N VAL A 30 11.37 3.57 11.53
CA VAL A 30 12.46 4.56 11.46
C VAL A 30 12.91 4.69 10.01
N LEU A 31 12.56 5.83 9.41
CA LEU A 31 12.94 6.20 8.05
C LEU A 31 13.76 7.48 8.06
N ASN A 32 14.65 7.66 7.09
CA ASN A 32 15.22 8.99 6.84
C ASN A 32 14.22 9.89 6.10
N ALA A 33 14.53 11.17 5.95
CA ALA A 33 13.63 12.15 5.34
C ALA A 33 13.21 11.79 3.91
N ALA A 34 14.14 11.27 3.08
CA ALA A 34 13.86 10.91 1.70
C ALA A 34 12.97 9.67 1.60
N GLU A 35 13.24 8.65 2.43
CA GLU A 35 12.45 7.43 2.53
C GLU A 35 11.02 7.72 3.01
N ARG A 36 10.87 8.54 4.06
CA ARG A 36 9.57 8.97 4.56
C ARG A 36 8.79 9.76 3.51
N ALA A 37 9.46 10.69 2.82
CA ALA A 37 8.84 11.48 1.76
C ALA A 37 8.37 10.60 0.58
N TYR A 38 9.14 9.56 0.24
CA TYR A 38 8.75 8.60 -0.79
C TYR A 38 7.45 7.87 -0.41
N VAL A 39 7.40 7.26 0.78
CA VAL A 39 6.20 6.52 1.21
C VAL A 39 4.97 7.43 1.31
N LEU A 40 5.13 8.65 1.83
CA LEU A 40 4.02 9.61 1.92
C LEU A 40 3.56 10.11 0.54
N LYS A 41 4.45 10.16 -0.45
CA LYS A 41 4.08 10.47 -1.84
C LYS A 41 3.23 9.35 -2.43
N GLU A 42 3.63 8.10 -2.23
CA GLU A 42 2.84 6.93 -2.66
C GLU A 42 1.45 6.93 -1.99
N MET A 43 1.39 7.18 -0.67
CA MET A 43 0.12 7.29 0.06
C MET A 43 -0.78 8.42 -0.46
N ARG A 44 -0.19 9.55 -0.89
CA ARG A 44 -0.97 10.63 -1.51
C ARG A 44 -1.53 10.21 -2.86
N GLY A 45 -0.75 9.52 -3.70
CA GLY A 45 -1.24 8.99 -4.97
C GLY A 45 -2.40 8.01 -4.80
N LEU A 46 -2.34 7.14 -3.78
CA LEU A 46 -3.45 6.27 -3.42
C LEU A 46 -4.72 7.06 -3.03
N LEU A 47 -4.56 8.17 -2.29
CA LEU A 47 -5.67 9.04 -1.91
C LEU A 47 -6.28 9.77 -3.11
N GLU A 48 -5.44 10.28 -4.02
CA GLU A 48 -5.88 10.91 -5.28
C GLU A 48 -6.67 9.92 -6.15
N ALA A 49 -6.24 8.66 -6.23
CA ALA A 49 -6.99 7.62 -6.93
C ALA A 49 -8.35 7.33 -6.27
N ILE A 50 -8.42 7.28 -4.94
CA ILE A 50 -9.69 7.10 -4.20
C ILE A 50 -10.67 8.24 -4.52
N GLU A 51 -10.19 9.49 -4.56
CA GLU A 51 -11.00 10.65 -4.96
C GLU A 51 -11.54 10.48 -6.39
N ALA A 52 -10.66 10.20 -7.36
CA ALA A 52 -11.03 10.05 -8.76
C ALA A 52 -12.01 8.88 -8.99
N ILE A 53 -11.81 7.76 -8.30
CA ILE A 53 -12.73 6.61 -8.32
C ILE A 53 -14.10 7.00 -7.76
N THR A 54 -14.13 7.68 -6.61
CA THR A 54 -15.38 8.10 -5.97
C THR A 54 -16.17 9.05 -6.89
N LEU A 55 -15.48 9.98 -7.56
CA LEU A 55 -16.08 10.86 -8.55
C LEU A 55 -16.62 10.07 -9.75
N GLY A 56 -15.82 9.13 -10.29
CA GLY A 56 -16.23 8.27 -11.40
C GLY A 56 -17.47 7.43 -11.06
N ILE A 57 -17.55 6.84 -9.86
CA ILE A 57 -18.74 6.14 -9.38
C ILE A 57 -19.96 7.07 -9.36
N SER A 58 -19.81 8.29 -8.82
CA SER A 58 -20.92 9.26 -8.72
C SER A 58 -21.46 9.72 -10.08
N GLN A 59 -20.66 9.61 -11.13
CA GLN A 59 -20.98 10.02 -12.50
C GLN A 59 -21.31 8.83 -13.42
N ASP A 60 -21.32 7.61 -12.89
CA ASP A 60 -21.45 6.36 -13.67
C ASP A 60 -20.35 6.19 -14.76
N ASP A 61 -19.19 6.84 -14.57
CA ASP A 61 -18.04 6.75 -15.47
C ASP A 61 -17.08 5.64 -15.02
N MET A 62 -17.43 4.40 -15.39
CA MET A 62 -16.61 3.22 -15.07
C MET A 62 -15.27 3.18 -15.81
N LYS A 63 -15.14 3.93 -16.91
CA LYS A 63 -13.85 4.06 -17.59
C LYS A 63 -12.91 4.92 -16.75
N ALA A 64 -13.39 6.03 -16.19
CA ALA A 64 -12.62 6.84 -15.25
C ALA A 64 -12.22 6.03 -14.00
N VAL A 65 -13.15 5.24 -13.44
CA VAL A 65 -12.86 4.32 -12.32
C VAL A 65 -11.74 3.35 -12.67
N SER A 66 -11.83 2.68 -13.82
CA SER A 66 -10.83 1.69 -14.26
C SER A 66 -9.45 2.34 -14.44
N LEU A 67 -9.38 3.50 -15.11
CA LEU A 67 -8.13 4.22 -15.33
C LEU A 67 -7.48 4.65 -14.01
N ALA A 68 -8.23 5.33 -13.13
CA ALA A 68 -7.72 5.77 -11.83
C ALA A 68 -7.26 4.60 -10.96
N SER A 69 -7.97 3.47 -11.00
CA SER A 69 -7.57 2.26 -10.27
C SER A 69 -6.26 1.67 -10.81
N ARG A 70 -6.06 1.66 -12.14
CA ARG A 70 -4.84 1.13 -12.76
C ARG A 70 -3.60 1.97 -12.48
N GLU A 71 -3.75 3.28 -12.35
CA GLU A 71 -2.64 4.19 -12.04
C GLU A 71 -1.93 3.83 -10.72
N VAL A 72 -2.70 3.35 -9.74
CA VAL A 72 -2.19 2.94 -8.42
C VAL A 72 -2.18 1.42 -8.22
N GLY A 73 -2.40 0.65 -9.28
CA GLY A 73 -2.34 -0.80 -9.26
C GLY A 73 -0.91 -1.34 -9.09
N MET A 74 -0.70 -2.64 -9.32
CA MET A 74 0.64 -3.24 -9.25
C MET A 74 1.61 -2.67 -10.29
N GLY A 75 1.12 -1.97 -11.31
CA GLY A 75 1.96 -1.24 -12.25
C GLY A 75 2.82 -0.18 -11.56
N ALA A 76 2.26 0.53 -10.58
CA ALA A 76 2.93 1.62 -9.85
C ALA A 76 4.16 1.12 -9.07
N THR A 77 4.09 -0.10 -8.51
CA THR A 77 5.20 -0.67 -7.71
C THR A 77 6.36 -1.17 -8.58
N ARG A 78 6.14 -1.40 -9.88
CA ARG A 78 7.15 -1.97 -10.78
C ARG A 78 8.10 -0.93 -11.37
N SER A 79 7.87 0.36 -11.14
CA SER A 79 8.72 1.43 -11.67
C SER A 79 10.14 1.43 -11.08
N GLY A 80 10.45 0.60 -10.07
CA GLY A 80 11.79 0.43 -9.54
C GLY A 80 12.36 1.68 -8.85
N ASN A 81 11.52 2.69 -8.62
CA ASN A 81 11.91 3.95 -8.01
C ASN A 81 11.95 3.88 -6.47
N GLU A 82 11.52 2.76 -5.89
CA GLU A 82 11.59 2.54 -4.45
C GLU A 82 13.07 2.38 -4.03
N PRO A 83 13.57 3.19 -3.09
CA PRO A 83 14.93 3.03 -2.60
C PRO A 83 15.12 1.65 -1.98
N MET A 84 16.14 0.90 -2.40
CA MET A 84 16.47 -0.39 -1.78
C MET A 84 16.67 -0.29 -0.26
N THR A 85 17.16 0.87 0.22
CA THR A 85 17.32 1.14 1.66
C THR A 85 15.99 1.21 2.40
N LEU A 86 14.90 1.61 1.72
CA LEU A 86 13.55 1.63 2.27
C LEU A 86 13.01 0.21 2.42
N ILE A 87 13.10 -0.62 1.36
CA ILE A 87 12.56 -1.99 1.34
C ILE A 87 13.07 -2.84 2.51
N VAL A 88 14.35 -2.66 2.86
CA VAL A 88 15.01 -3.37 3.97
C VAL A 88 14.49 -2.91 5.34
N LYS A 89 14.11 -1.63 5.48
CA LYS A 89 13.63 -1.06 6.74
C LYS A 89 12.16 -1.34 7.02
N LEU A 90 11.36 -1.58 5.98
CA LEU A 90 9.93 -1.82 6.15
C LEU A 90 9.65 -3.21 6.75
N PRO A 91 8.78 -3.31 7.78
CA PRO A 91 8.29 -4.58 8.30
C PRO A 91 7.63 -5.43 7.21
N LEU A 92 7.67 -6.75 7.36
CA LEU A 92 7.07 -7.65 6.38
C LEU A 92 5.57 -7.43 6.25
N GLU A 93 4.82 -7.32 7.36
CA GLU A 93 3.37 -7.13 7.26
C GLU A 93 3.02 -5.76 6.64
N PHE A 94 3.81 -4.71 6.89
CA PHE A 94 3.66 -3.41 6.23
C PHE A 94 3.75 -3.55 4.69
N LYS A 95 4.78 -4.25 4.20
CA LYS A 95 4.94 -4.53 2.77
C LYS A 95 3.78 -5.36 2.24
N THR A 96 3.35 -6.38 2.98
CA THR A 96 2.21 -7.23 2.58
C THR A 96 0.92 -6.43 2.45
N LEU A 97 0.62 -5.54 3.40
CA LEU A 97 -0.53 -4.65 3.35
C LEU A 97 -0.45 -3.70 2.15
N GLY A 98 0.69 -3.03 1.94
CA GLY A 98 0.91 -2.17 0.78
C GLY A 98 0.71 -2.89 -0.55
N MET A 99 1.33 -4.06 -0.72
CA MET A 99 1.15 -4.89 -1.92
C MET A 99 -0.28 -5.43 -2.07
N SER A 100 -1.01 -5.63 -0.98
CA SER A 100 -2.43 -5.99 -1.04
C SER A 100 -3.26 -4.85 -1.61
N VAL A 101 -3.01 -3.61 -1.18
CA VAL A 101 -3.72 -2.42 -1.69
C VAL A 101 -3.54 -2.28 -3.20
N HIS A 102 -2.30 -2.35 -3.70
CA HIS A 102 -2.03 -2.26 -5.14
C HIS A 102 -2.73 -3.37 -5.94
N ARG A 103 -2.79 -4.61 -5.44
CA ARG A 103 -3.54 -5.69 -6.08
C ARG A 103 -5.05 -5.44 -6.07
N SER A 104 -5.60 -4.97 -4.95
CA SER A 104 -7.03 -4.67 -4.86
C SER A 104 -7.44 -3.54 -5.80
N PHE A 105 -6.57 -2.59 -6.11
CA PHE A 105 -6.83 -1.59 -7.16
C PHE A 105 -6.80 -2.20 -8.57
N ASP A 106 -5.90 -3.14 -8.88
CA ASP A 106 -5.96 -3.88 -10.16
C ASP A 106 -7.28 -4.66 -10.30
N GLU A 107 -7.73 -5.31 -9.21
CA GLU A 107 -9.00 -6.02 -9.17
C GLU A 107 -10.20 -5.07 -9.35
N LEU A 108 -10.16 -3.90 -8.71
CA LEU A 108 -11.19 -2.87 -8.86
C LEU A 108 -11.27 -2.37 -10.31
N ALA A 109 -10.13 -2.21 -10.99
CA ALA A 109 -10.09 -1.84 -12.39
C ALA A 109 -10.75 -2.88 -13.30
N LEU A 110 -10.46 -4.16 -13.08
CA LEU A 110 -11.07 -5.26 -13.84
C LEU A 110 -12.59 -5.34 -13.61
N GLU A 111 -13.02 -5.11 -12.37
CA GLU A 111 -14.45 -5.06 -12.03
C GLU A 111 -15.15 -3.91 -12.77
N ALA A 112 -14.53 -2.73 -12.79
CA ALA A 112 -15.06 -1.55 -13.49
C ALA A 112 -15.16 -1.76 -15.01
N ASP A 113 -14.20 -2.49 -15.60
CA ASP A 113 -14.23 -2.82 -17.03
C ASP A 113 -15.34 -3.82 -17.40
N THR A 114 -15.72 -4.71 -16.47
CA THR A 114 -16.57 -5.88 -16.76
C THR A 114 -18.00 -5.72 -16.28
N MET A 115 -18.22 -5.43 -14.98
CA MET A 115 -19.54 -5.46 -14.36
C MET A 115 -20.23 -4.09 -14.38
N ARG A 116 -19.45 -3.01 -14.34
CA ARG A 116 -19.93 -1.62 -14.44
C ARG A 116 -21.04 -1.26 -13.43
N ASP A 117 -21.06 -1.91 -12.26
CA ASP A 117 -22.00 -1.63 -11.17
C ASP A 117 -21.33 -0.78 -10.09
N GLY A 118 -21.72 0.50 -10.00
CA GLY A 118 -21.17 1.44 -9.03
C GLY A 118 -21.32 1.01 -7.56
N SER A 119 -22.34 0.24 -7.20
CA SER A 119 -22.55 -0.23 -5.82
C SER A 119 -21.53 -1.31 -5.43
N ILE A 120 -21.21 -2.20 -6.35
CA ILE A 120 -20.20 -3.26 -6.16
C ILE A 120 -18.81 -2.64 -6.09
N ILE A 121 -18.50 -1.70 -6.99
CA ILE A 121 -17.24 -0.95 -6.97
C ILE A 121 -17.09 -0.19 -5.65
N LEU A 122 -18.14 0.49 -5.18
CA LEU A 122 -18.11 1.22 -3.91
C LEU A 122 -17.85 0.28 -2.72
N GLY A 123 -18.46 -0.91 -2.70
CA GLY A 123 -18.20 -1.93 -1.68
C GLY A 123 -16.74 -2.39 -1.66
N LYS A 124 -16.15 -2.63 -2.84
CA LYS A 124 -14.73 -2.99 -2.97
C LYS A 124 -13.78 -1.86 -2.57
N LEU A 125 -14.10 -0.62 -2.94
CA LEU A 125 -13.37 0.57 -2.49
C LEU A 125 -13.38 0.69 -0.96
N GLY A 126 -14.51 0.37 -0.31
CA GLY A 126 -14.61 0.27 1.14
C GLY A 126 -13.67 -0.77 1.74
N ALA A 127 -13.52 -1.94 1.11
CA ALA A 127 -12.56 -2.96 1.55
C ALA A 127 -11.09 -2.51 1.40
N ILE A 128 -10.77 -1.75 0.35
CA ILE A 128 -9.45 -1.12 0.18
C ILE A 128 -9.18 -0.13 1.33
N LEU A 129 -10.13 0.76 1.60
CA LEU A 129 -10.03 1.74 2.70
C LEU A 129 -9.83 1.07 4.07
N ASN A 130 -10.46 -0.08 4.31
CA ASN A 130 -10.23 -0.84 5.54
C ASN A 130 -8.77 -1.30 5.70
N THR A 131 -8.07 -1.57 4.60
CA THR A 131 -6.63 -1.89 4.62
C THR A 131 -5.81 -0.66 5.01
N CYS A 132 -6.18 0.53 4.53
CA CYS A 132 -5.55 1.80 4.92
C CYS A 132 -5.70 2.04 6.44
N ILE A 133 -6.91 1.85 6.98
CA ILE A 133 -7.18 1.99 8.42
C ILE A 133 -6.37 0.98 9.22
N THR A 134 -6.32 -0.28 8.78
CA THR A 134 -5.54 -1.35 9.44
C THR A 134 -4.06 -0.99 9.49
N CYS A 135 -3.49 -0.51 8.39
CA CYS A 135 -2.10 -0.06 8.33
C CYS A 135 -1.85 1.14 9.26
N HIS A 136 -2.71 2.17 9.21
CA HIS A 136 -2.56 3.38 10.02
C HIS A 136 -2.79 3.16 11.52
N ALA A 137 -3.58 2.15 11.89
CA ALA A 137 -3.78 1.71 13.26
C ALA A 137 -2.60 0.86 13.78
N SER A 138 -1.80 0.27 12.88
CA SER A 138 -0.67 -0.60 13.25
C SER A 138 0.68 0.11 13.18
N TYR A 139 0.82 1.08 12.28
CA TYR A 139 2.11 1.69 11.95
C TYR A 139 2.05 3.22 11.95
N LYS A 140 3.21 3.80 12.24
CA LYS A 140 3.51 5.22 12.06
C LYS A 140 4.97 5.38 11.65
N PHE A 141 5.31 6.55 11.16
CA PHE A 141 6.72 6.95 11.03
C PHE A 141 7.15 7.71 12.27
N VAL A 142 8.41 7.54 12.67
CA VAL A 142 9.04 8.46 13.63
C VAL A 142 9.03 9.87 13.03
N ASP A 143 8.87 10.88 13.90
CA ASP A 143 8.91 12.29 13.53
C ASP A 143 10.33 12.75 13.13
#